data_AF-A0A101IRR1-F1
#
_entry.id   AF-A0A101IRR1-F1
#
_cell.length_a   1.000
_cell.length_b   1.000
_cell.length_c   1.000
_cell.angle_alpha   90.00
_cell.angle_beta   90.00
_cell.angle_gamma   90.00
#
_symmetry.space_group_name_H-M   'P 1'
#
loop_
_entity.id
_entity.type
_entity.pdbx_description
1 polymer ?
#
loop_
_entity_poly.entity_id
_entity_poly.type
_entity_poly.pdbx_seq_one_letter_code
_entity_poly.pdbx_strand_id
1 'polypeptide(L)'
;MVLKMVGALVCLALAVAVGCMWFSDPGQAPVSPLPAVAGAGEDTYSLAAEFPEVQDSYTLYRVVPVTVTEDRVREIAERFGLSGESIAVSEVTGEFLLVDVSKEPEEQVSVYAHSGGVAYHILDKEFPTEVTKQPDLPTDA
;
A
#
# COMPACT_ATOMS: atom_id res chain seq x y z
N MET A 1 23.71 36.17 -47.53
CA MET A 1 22.98 35.15 -46.74
C MET A 1 23.02 35.37 -45.23
N VAL A 2 23.90 36.25 -44.72
CA VAL A 2 24.03 36.55 -43.27
C VAL A 2 22.95 37.51 -42.73
N LEU A 3 22.48 38.47 -43.54
CA LEU A 3 21.47 39.46 -43.11
C LEU A 3 20.08 38.84 -42.80
N LYS A 4 19.71 37.75 -43.48
CA LYS A 4 18.45 37.03 -43.24
C LYS A 4 18.42 36.28 -41.91
N MET A 5 19.60 35.86 -41.43
CA MET A 5 19.74 35.04 -40.23
C MET A 5 19.65 35.88 -38.94
N VAL A 6 20.15 37.12 -38.99
CA VAL A 6 20.05 38.09 -37.87
C VAL A 6 18.61 38.58 -37.69
N GLY A 7 17.88 38.84 -38.78
CA GLY A 7 16.47 39.25 -38.71
C GLY A 7 15.57 38.18 -38.09
N ALA A 8 15.78 36.91 -38.44
CA ALA A 8 15.04 35.78 -37.86
C ALA A 8 15.32 35.62 -36.35
N LEU A 9 16.56 35.84 -35.92
CA LEU A 9 16.95 35.74 -34.51
C LEU A 9 16.30 36.83 -33.65
N VAL A 10 16.22 38.06 -34.18
CA VAL A 10 15.57 39.19 -33.49
C VAL A 10 14.06 38.99 -33.39
N CYS A 11 13.41 38.47 -34.43
CA CYS A 11 11.99 38.13 -34.41
C CYS A 11 11.68 37.01 -33.42
N LEU A 12 12.54 35.99 -33.31
CA LEU A 12 12.39 34.91 -32.35
C LEU A 12 12.53 35.43 -30.91
N ALA A 13 13.50 36.29 -30.63
CA ALA A 13 13.70 36.88 -29.31
C ALA A 13 12.51 37.76 -28.88
N LEU A 14 11.93 38.55 -29.81
CA LEU A 14 10.73 39.34 -29.56
C LEU A 14 9.49 38.46 -29.32
N ALA A 15 9.32 37.37 -30.06
CA ALA A 15 8.21 36.44 -29.85
C ALA A 15 8.27 35.75 -28.47
N VAL A 16 9.48 35.39 -28.01
CA VAL A 16 9.69 34.79 -26.67
C VAL A 16 9.44 35.83 -25.57
N ALA A 17 9.94 37.05 -25.72
CA ALA A 17 9.72 38.11 -24.72
C ALA A 17 8.24 38.47 -24.57
N VAL A 18 7.50 38.52 -25.68
CA VAL A 18 6.06 38.83 -25.71
C VAL A 18 5.23 37.65 -25.20
N GLY A 19 5.64 36.40 -25.49
CA GLY A 19 5.04 35.19 -24.88
C GLY A 19 5.24 35.12 -23.35
N CYS A 20 6.39 35.57 -22.84
CA CYS A 20 6.66 35.62 -21.40
C CYS A 20 5.89 36.73 -20.66
N MET A 21 5.44 37.77 -21.35
CA MET A 21 4.59 38.82 -20.74
C MET A 21 3.12 38.38 -20.61
N TRP A 22 2.64 37.43 -21.41
CA TRP A 22 1.26 36.93 -21.31
C TRP A 22 1.08 35.73 -20.38
N PHE A 23 2.16 35.12 -19.88
CA PHE A 23 2.05 34.03 -18.91
C PHE A 23 2.01 34.49 -17.45
N SER A 24 2.24 35.78 -17.21
CA SER A 24 2.18 36.38 -15.87
C SER A 24 0.99 37.32 -15.77
N ASP A 25 -0.22 36.76 -15.81
CA ASP A 25 -1.38 37.42 -15.21
C ASP A 25 -1.44 37.01 -13.73
N PRO A 26 -1.13 37.90 -12.78
CA PRO A 26 -1.27 37.61 -11.36
C PRO A 26 -2.72 37.89 -10.98
N GLY A 27 -3.68 37.07 -11.39
CA GLY A 27 -5.03 37.28 -10.90
C GLY A 27 -6.19 36.63 -11.64
N GLN A 28 -6.21 35.31 -11.81
CA GLN A 28 -7.50 34.61 -11.86
C GLN A 28 -7.44 33.29 -11.08
N ALA A 29 -7.76 33.37 -9.79
CA ALA A 29 -8.25 32.21 -9.05
C ALA A 29 -9.57 31.74 -9.68
N PRO A 30 -9.83 30.43 -9.79
CA PRO A 30 -11.12 29.94 -10.26
C PRO A 30 -12.20 30.37 -9.26
N VAL A 31 -13.06 31.31 -9.67
CA VAL A 31 -14.25 31.70 -8.89
C VAL A 31 -15.31 30.60 -9.07
N SER A 32 -15.12 29.47 -8.40
CA SER A 32 -16.26 28.68 -7.93
C SER A 32 -16.60 29.22 -6.54
N PRO A 33 -17.72 29.92 -6.35
CA PRO A 33 -18.18 30.22 -5.00
C PRO A 33 -18.72 28.90 -4.46
N LEU A 34 -17.85 28.13 -3.80
CA LEU A 34 -18.33 27.19 -2.81
C LEU A 34 -19.25 27.97 -1.87
N PRO A 35 -20.39 27.40 -1.44
CA PRO A 35 -21.27 28.09 -0.50
C PRO A 35 -20.42 28.56 0.67
N ALA A 36 -20.51 29.84 1.00
CA ALA A 36 -19.78 30.45 2.10
C ALA A 36 -20.26 29.83 3.41
N VAL A 37 -19.68 28.68 3.75
CA VAL A 37 -19.74 28.11 5.09
C VAL A 37 -18.80 28.96 5.94
N ALA A 38 -19.27 29.32 7.13
CA ALA A 38 -18.44 30.04 8.11
C ALA A 38 -17.09 29.29 8.26
N GLY A 39 -15.98 29.97 7.93
CA GLY A 39 -14.62 29.41 7.93
C GLY A 39 -13.88 29.47 6.60
N ALA A 40 -14.55 29.77 5.47
CA ALA A 40 -13.92 29.93 4.16
C ALA A 40 -13.11 31.25 4.07
N GLY A 41 -11.92 31.25 4.67
CA GLY A 41 -11.02 32.40 4.76
C GLY A 41 -10.10 32.37 5.98
N GLU A 42 -10.29 31.42 6.89
CA GLU A 42 -9.40 31.21 8.02
C GLU A 42 -8.35 30.15 7.65
N ASP A 43 -7.07 30.52 7.69
CA ASP A 43 -5.94 29.59 7.49
C ASP A 43 -5.85 28.56 8.62
N THR A 44 -6.69 28.66 9.66
CA THR A 44 -6.64 27.80 10.84
C THR A 44 -8.04 27.60 11.41
N TYR A 45 -8.49 26.35 11.43
CA TYR A 45 -9.70 25.93 12.11
C TYR A 45 -9.36 25.65 13.58
N SER A 46 -9.97 26.38 14.52
CA SER A 46 -9.86 26.07 15.95
C SER A 46 -11.03 25.19 16.38
N LEU A 47 -10.74 23.93 16.68
CA LEU A 47 -11.70 23.03 17.30
C LEU A 47 -11.77 23.32 18.81
N ALA A 48 -12.78 24.07 19.24
CA ALA A 48 -13.07 24.33 20.66
C ALA A 48 -13.80 23.15 21.31
N ALA A 49 -13.34 21.92 21.08
CA ALA A 49 -13.82 20.73 21.76
C ALA A 49 -12.80 20.33 22.82
N GLU A 50 -13.24 20.23 24.07
CA GLU A 50 -12.43 19.65 25.14
C GLU A 50 -12.28 18.15 24.89
N PHE A 51 -11.08 17.60 25.12
CA PHE A 51 -10.91 16.15 25.11
C PHE A 51 -11.75 15.56 26.24
N PRO A 52 -12.55 14.51 25.98
CA PRO A 52 -13.30 13.87 27.05
C PRO A 52 -12.33 13.32 28.10
N GLU A 53 -12.49 13.71 29.37
CA GLU A 53 -11.69 13.22 30.51
C GLU A 53 -12.04 11.77 30.90
N VAL A 54 -12.62 11.00 29.99
CA VAL A 54 -13.09 9.65 30.28
C VAL A 54 -11.93 8.68 30.08
N GLN A 55 -11.41 8.11 31.17
CA GLN A 55 -10.43 7.01 31.18
C GLN A 55 -11.04 5.65 30.77
N ASP A 56 -12.09 5.64 29.96
CA ASP A 56 -12.68 4.38 29.50
C ASP A 56 -11.91 3.90 28.28
N SER A 57 -10.90 3.06 28.51
CA SER A 57 -10.29 2.29 27.43
C SER A 57 -11.27 1.21 26.98
N TYR A 58 -11.87 1.38 25.81
CA TYR A 58 -12.63 0.31 25.17
C TYR A 58 -11.66 -0.63 24.47
N THR A 59 -11.60 -1.89 24.89
CA THR A 59 -10.90 -2.93 24.11
C THR A 59 -11.65 -3.14 22.81
N LEU A 60 -11.17 -2.53 21.72
CA LEU A 60 -11.77 -2.69 20.39
C LEU A 60 -11.63 -4.12 19.87
N TYR A 61 -10.54 -4.80 20.22
CA TYR A 61 -10.25 -6.17 19.79
C TYR A 61 -9.68 -7.00 20.92
N ARG A 62 -10.30 -8.14 21.21
CA ARG A 62 -9.77 -9.13 22.14
C ARG A 62 -8.90 -10.11 21.35
N VAL A 63 -7.59 -10.04 21.55
CA VAL A 63 -6.67 -11.07 21.02
C VAL A 63 -6.80 -12.31 21.90
N VAL A 64 -7.21 -13.43 21.29
CA VAL A 64 -7.19 -14.74 21.93
C VAL A 64 -5.93 -15.45 21.44
N PRO A 65 -4.90 -15.62 22.26
CA PRO A 65 -3.71 -16.35 21.85
C PRO A 65 -4.10 -17.81 21.59
N VAL A 66 -3.80 -18.28 20.39
CA VAL A 66 -3.95 -19.69 20.02
C VAL A 66 -2.56 -20.31 20.08
N THR A 67 -2.43 -21.42 20.78
CA THR A 67 -1.20 -22.22 20.73
C THR A 67 -1.10 -22.87 19.36
N VAL A 68 -0.12 -22.45 18.57
CA VAL A 68 0.20 -23.12 17.30
C VAL A 68 1.03 -24.36 17.61
N THR A 69 0.48 -25.52 17.27
CA THR A 69 1.14 -26.83 17.32
C THR A 69 1.43 -27.31 15.90
N GLU A 70 2.32 -28.30 15.72
CA GLU A 70 2.57 -28.92 14.41
C GLU A 70 1.29 -29.45 13.75
N ASP A 71 0.38 -30.05 14.52
CA ASP A 71 -0.92 -30.49 14.01
C ASP A 71 -1.78 -29.33 13.50
N ARG A 72 -1.73 -28.18 14.18
CA ARG A 72 -2.43 -26.97 13.74
C ARG A 72 -1.81 -26.39 12.47
N VAL A 73 -0.48 -26.44 12.34
CA VAL A 73 0.22 -26.05 11.12
C VAL A 73 -0.18 -26.95 9.95
N ARG A 74 -0.30 -28.26 10.20
CA ARG A 74 -0.76 -29.23 9.20
C ARG A 74 -2.20 -28.98 8.77
N GLU A 75 -3.11 -28.73 9.71
CA GLU A 75 -4.50 -28.36 9.41
C GLU A 75 -4.58 -27.10 8.55
N ILE A 76 -3.74 -26.08 8.84
CA ILE A 76 -3.68 -24.87 8.03
C ILE A 76 -3.17 -25.19 6.63
N ALA A 77 -2.08 -25.97 6.51
CA ALA A 77 -1.50 -26.37 5.23
C ALA A 77 -2.50 -27.16 4.36
N GLU A 78 -3.29 -28.05 4.96
CA GLU A 78 -4.34 -28.81 4.27
C GLU A 78 -5.41 -27.90 3.64
N ARG A 79 -5.72 -26.75 4.25
CA ARG A 79 -6.65 -25.76 3.66
C ARG A 79 -6.11 -25.12 2.39
N PHE A 80 -4.79 -25.01 2.27
CA PHE A 80 -4.11 -24.60 1.04
C PHE A 80 -3.83 -25.77 0.09
N GLY A 81 -4.31 -26.97 0.42
CA GLY A 81 -4.04 -28.20 -0.34
C GLY A 81 -2.56 -28.52 -0.39
N LEU A 82 -1.81 -28.23 0.68
CA LEU A 82 -0.40 -28.54 0.83
C LEU A 82 -0.21 -29.78 1.70
N SER A 83 0.80 -30.56 1.35
CA SER A 83 1.23 -31.74 2.09
C SER A 83 2.74 -31.67 2.36
N GLY A 84 3.18 -32.17 3.52
CA GLY A 84 4.58 -32.11 3.91
C GLY A 84 4.78 -32.21 5.42
N GLU A 85 6.05 -32.16 5.82
CA GLU A 85 6.45 -32.06 7.23
C GLU A 85 6.62 -30.58 7.60
N SER A 86 6.08 -30.19 8.76
CA SER A 86 6.29 -28.84 9.30
C SER A 86 7.60 -28.79 10.07
N ILE A 87 8.42 -27.77 9.82
CA ILE A 87 9.70 -27.54 10.49
C ILE A 87 9.62 -26.22 11.25
N ALA A 88 10.01 -26.22 12.53
CA ALA A 88 10.22 -24.98 13.27
C ALA A 88 11.48 -24.26 12.77
N VAL A 89 11.33 -23.06 12.21
CA VAL A 89 12.41 -22.32 11.54
C VAL A 89 12.98 -21.21 12.43
N SER A 90 12.16 -20.63 13.31
CA SER A 90 12.57 -19.49 14.13
C SER A 90 11.85 -19.47 15.47
N GLU A 91 12.61 -19.55 16.56
CA GLU A 91 12.08 -19.37 17.92
C GLU A 91 11.66 -17.91 18.20
N VAL A 92 12.32 -16.94 17.55
CA VAL A 92 12.08 -15.51 17.76
C VAL A 92 10.71 -15.09 17.23
N THR A 93 10.34 -15.61 16.06
CA THR A 93 9.04 -15.33 15.42
C THR A 93 8.01 -16.43 15.69
N GLY A 94 8.45 -17.58 16.20
CA GLY A 94 7.62 -18.77 16.37
C GLY A 94 7.22 -19.37 15.01
N GLU A 95 8.06 -19.21 13.99
CA GLU A 95 7.76 -19.65 12.64
C GLU A 95 7.85 -21.16 12.49
N PHE A 96 6.77 -21.74 11.98
CA PHE A 96 6.73 -23.08 11.41
C PHE A 96 6.57 -22.96 9.90
N LEU A 97 7.43 -23.63 9.14
CA LEU A 97 7.39 -23.70 7.70
C LEU A 97 7.00 -25.10 7.27
N LEU A 98 6.06 -25.21 6.33
CA LEU A 98 5.76 -26.45 5.62
C LEU A 98 5.91 -26.18 4.13
N VAL A 99 6.72 -27.01 3.46
CA VAL A 99 7.00 -26.94 2.03
C VAL A 99 6.42 -28.18 1.35
N ASP A 100 5.62 -27.98 0.31
CA ASP A 100 5.11 -29.06 -0.55
C ASP A 100 5.93 -29.12 -1.84
N VAL A 101 6.94 -29.99 -1.81
CA VAL A 101 7.84 -30.26 -2.96
C VAL A 101 7.20 -31.16 -4.02
N SER A 102 5.97 -31.65 -3.81
CA SER A 102 5.25 -32.44 -4.82
C SER A 102 4.59 -31.57 -5.90
N LYS A 103 4.50 -30.26 -5.65
CA LYS A 103 3.93 -29.28 -6.57
C LYS A 103 5.01 -28.62 -7.42
N GLU A 104 4.63 -28.18 -8.62
CA GLU A 104 5.50 -27.43 -9.54
C GLU A 104 4.77 -26.17 -10.03
N PRO A 105 5.22 -24.96 -9.64
CA PRO A 105 6.32 -24.68 -8.70
C PRO A 105 6.04 -25.14 -7.27
N GLU A 106 7.10 -25.24 -6.46
CA GLU A 106 6.98 -25.55 -5.03
C GLU A 106 6.12 -24.49 -4.34
N GLU A 107 5.26 -24.94 -3.43
CA GLU A 107 4.38 -24.08 -2.64
C GLU A 107 4.66 -24.30 -1.16
N GLN A 108 4.59 -23.25 -0.36
CA GLN A 108 4.89 -23.33 1.06
C GLN A 108 3.97 -22.44 1.90
N VAL A 109 3.81 -22.81 3.16
CA VAL A 109 3.10 -22.00 4.16
C VAL A 109 3.97 -21.76 5.39
N SER A 110 4.07 -20.51 5.80
CA SER A 110 4.66 -20.08 7.07
C SER A 110 3.54 -19.75 8.07
N VAL A 111 3.63 -20.31 9.27
CA VAL A 111 2.72 -20.03 10.39
C VAL A 111 3.51 -19.49 11.56
N TYR A 112 3.13 -18.31 12.05
CA TYR A 112 3.85 -17.59 13.11
C TYR A 112 3.13 -17.75 14.45
N ALA A 113 3.66 -18.59 15.34
CA ALA A 113 3.03 -18.94 16.61
C ALA A 113 2.83 -17.74 17.55
N HIS A 114 3.73 -16.75 17.53
CA HIS A 114 3.66 -15.60 18.43
C HIS A 114 2.65 -14.54 17.98
N SER A 115 2.35 -14.46 16.68
CA SER A 115 1.42 -13.47 16.12
C SER A 115 0.11 -14.08 15.60
N GLY A 116 0.05 -15.39 15.40
CA GLY A 116 -1.03 -16.09 14.71
C GLY A 116 -1.05 -15.85 13.20
N GLY A 117 -0.05 -15.18 12.65
CA GLY A 117 0.03 -14.89 11.21
C GLY A 117 0.22 -16.14 10.37
N VAL A 118 -0.38 -16.17 9.18
CA VAL A 118 -0.20 -17.21 8.17
C VAL A 118 0.18 -16.54 6.87
N ALA A 119 1.23 -17.03 6.22
CA ALA A 119 1.68 -16.55 4.93
C ALA A 119 1.82 -17.74 3.98
N TYR A 120 1.20 -17.63 2.81
CA TYR A 120 1.26 -18.62 1.75
C TYR A 120 2.15 -18.08 0.62
N HIS A 121 3.08 -18.91 0.16
CA HIS A 121 4.10 -18.51 -0.79
C HIS A 121 4.21 -19.50 -1.94
N ILE A 122 4.47 -18.94 -3.12
CA ILE A 122 4.95 -19.67 -4.29
C ILE A 122 6.19 -18.91 -4.74
N LEU A 123 7.36 -19.29 -4.24
CA LEU A 123 8.58 -18.48 -4.35
C LEU A 123 8.92 -18.11 -5.80
N ASP A 124 8.72 -19.04 -6.73
CA ASP A 124 8.95 -18.83 -8.16
C ASP A 124 8.00 -17.79 -8.80
N LYS A 125 6.92 -17.42 -8.10
CA LYS A 125 5.87 -16.52 -8.60
C LYS A 125 5.68 -15.26 -7.75
N GLU A 126 6.49 -15.00 -6.72
CA GLU A 126 6.31 -13.82 -5.84
C GLU A 126 6.63 -12.50 -6.53
N PHE A 127 7.53 -12.51 -7.52
CA PHE A 127 7.99 -11.32 -8.23
C PHE A 127 7.83 -11.48 -9.73
N PRO A 128 6.59 -11.65 -10.23
CA PRO A 128 6.37 -11.84 -11.64
C PRO A 128 6.58 -10.52 -12.38
N THR A 129 7.19 -10.58 -13.57
CA THR A 129 7.27 -9.41 -14.47
C THR A 129 5.86 -8.91 -14.84
N GLU A 130 4.89 -9.83 -14.95
CA GLU A 130 3.49 -9.56 -15.23
C GLU A 130 2.59 -10.51 -14.44
N VAL A 131 1.54 -9.98 -13.80
CA VAL A 131 0.56 -10.78 -13.05
C VAL A 131 -0.49 -11.31 -14.01
N THR A 132 -0.39 -12.59 -14.37
CA THR A 132 -1.31 -13.24 -15.34
C THR A 132 -2.40 -14.08 -14.67
N LYS A 133 -2.16 -14.58 -13.45
CA LYS A 133 -3.11 -15.39 -12.67
C LYS A 133 -2.91 -15.14 -11.18
N GLN A 134 -4.00 -14.96 -10.44
CA GLN A 134 -3.98 -14.95 -8.97
C GLN A 134 -3.93 -16.39 -8.44
N PRO A 135 -3.19 -16.69 -7.36
CA PRO A 135 -3.24 -18.01 -6.72
C PRO A 135 -4.65 -18.32 -6.21
N ASP A 136 -5.03 -19.59 -6.32
CA ASP A 136 -6.31 -20.09 -5.84
C ASP A 136 -6.23 -20.21 -4.30
N LEU A 137 -6.85 -19.27 -3.59
CA LEU A 137 -6.85 -19.23 -2.12
C LEU A 137 -8.09 -19.96 -1.55
N PRO A 138 -7.99 -20.58 -0.36
CA PRO A 138 -9.14 -21.17 0.33
C PRO A 138 -10.24 -20.13 0.54
N THR A 139 -11.48 -20.55 0.33
CA THR A 139 -12.67 -19.67 0.35
C THR A 139 -13.27 -19.50 1.75
N ASP A 140 -12.80 -20.28 2.72
CA ASP A 140 -13.25 -20.33 4.11
C ASP A 140 -12.24 -19.75 5.11
N ALA A 141 -11.33 -18.89 4.62
CA ALA A 141 -10.38 -18.16 5.45
C ALA A 141 -11.07 -17.25 6.49
#